data_AF-A0AAV1I088-F1
#
_entry.id   AF-A0AAV1I088-F1
#
_cell.length_a   1.000
_cell.length_b   1.000
_cell.length_c   1.000
_cell.angle_alpha   90.00
_cell.angle_beta   90.00
_cell.angle_gamma   90.00
#
_symmetry.space_group_name_H-M   'P 1'
#
loop_
_entity.id
_entity.type
_entity.pdbx_description
1 polymer ?
#
loop_
_entity_poly.entity_id
_entity_poly.type
_entity_poly.pdbx_seq_one_letter_code
_entity_poly.pdbx_strand_id
1 'polypeptide(L)'
;MDVLLINLQILSKVPKYGRLKRAVNGLISLEDAAVFTDLKRWLLADGRHQSMADIRRIVDDAEERVLALLDSRFLGEASEEGRCVDAKLTNLYNALSGAVHGMESLSTTYAADLTLVAELDIVMVKIEAVLERIKVRGS
;
A
#
# COMPACT_ATOMS: atom_id res chain seq x y z
N MET A 1 -9.18 11.33 1.75
CA MET A 1 -9.33 9.95 2.28
C MET A 1 -9.40 8.97 1.12
N ASP A 2 -10.14 9.32 0.08
CA ASP A 2 -10.38 8.46 -1.08
C ASP A 2 -9.10 8.07 -1.82
N VAL A 3 -8.18 8.99 -2.08
CA VAL A 3 -6.93 8.71 -2.84
C VAL A 3 -6.07 7.63 -2.16
N LEU A 4 -5.90 7.69 -0.83
CA LEU A 4 -5.11 6.71 -0.08
C LEU A 4 -5.77 5.32 -0.11
N LEU A 5 -7.08 5.26 0.15
CA LEU A 5 -7.83 4.00 0.11
C LEU A 5 -7.87 3.42 -1.31
N ILE A 6 -8.03 4.26 -2.33
CA ILE A 6 -7.96 3.85 -3.75
C ILE A 6 -6.58 3.27 -4.05
N ASN A 7 -5.50 3.93 -3.63
CA ASN A 7 -4.14 3.44 -3.83
C ASN A 7 -3.91 2.09 -3.14
N LEU A 8 -4.31 1.94 -1.88
CA LEU A 8 -4.22 0.65 -1.16
C LEU A 8 -5.08 -0.44 -1.81
N GLN A 9 -6.27 -0.10 -2.34
CA GLN A 9 -7.13 -1.02 -3.08
C GLN A 9 -6.53 -1.43 -4.44
N ILE A 10 -5.77 -0.55 -5.08
CA ILE A 10 -5.06 -0.88 -6.32
C ILE A 10 -3.88 -1.80 -5.99
N LEU A 11 -3.13 -1.52 -4.91
CA LEU A 11 -2.09 -2.42 -4.40
C LEU A 11 -2.65 -3.81 -4.13
N SER A 12 -3.77 -3.92 -3.41
CA SER A 12 -4.35 -5.21 -3.05
C SER A 12 -4.84 -6.04 -4.24
N LYS A 13 -5.02 -5.42 -5.41
CA LYS A 13 -5.46 -6.06 -6.65
C LYS A 13 -4.33 -6.33 -7.64
N VAL A 14 -3.07 -6.12 -7.27
CA VAL A 14 -1.95 -6.46 -8.15
C VAL A 14 -1.97 -7.98 -8.42
N PRO A 15 -2.18 -8.42 -9.66
CA PRO A 15 -2.17 -9.83 -9.98
C PRO A 15 -0.74 -10.38 -9.94
N LYS A 16 -0.60 -11.70 -9.85
CA LYS A 16 0.70 -12.38 -9.98
C LYS A 16 1.36 -11.99 -11.31
N TYR A 17 2.62 -11.56 -11.27
CA TYR A 17 3.38 -11.00 -12.40
C TYR A 17 2.91 -9.61 -12.88
N GLY A 18 2.00 -8.97 -12.14
CA GLY A 18 1.51 -7.61 -12.40
C GLY A 18 2.54 -6.54 -12.05
N ARG A 19 2.38 -5.35 -12.63
CA ARG A 19 3.28 -4.20 -12.42
C ARG A 19 2.49 -2.94 -12.15
N LEU A 20 3.13 -2.00 -11.47
CA LEU A 20 2.58 -0.68 -11.17
C LEU A 20 3.26 0.40 -12.00
N LYS A 21 2.46 1.38 -12.41
CA LYS A 21 2.92 2.66 -12.96
C LYS A 21 2.26 3.81 -12.22
N ARG A 22 2.99 4.92 -12.09
CA ARG A 22 2.47 6.18 -11.57
C ARG A 22 1.45 6.79 -12.55
N ALA A 23 0.30 7.21 -12.04
CA ALA A 23 -0.67 8.03 -12.77
C ALA A 23 -0.47 9.52 -12.44
N VAL A 24 -0.91 10.40 -13.34
CA VAL A 24 -0.63 11.86 -13.28
C VAL A 24 -1.31 12.55 -12.08
N ASN A 25 -2.29 11.90 -11.44
CA ASN A 25 -3.10 12.47 -10.35
C ASN A 25 -2.71 11.98 -8.94
N GLY A 26 -1.51 11.44 -8.76
CA GLY A 26 -1.06 10.89 -7.47
C GLY A 26 -1.67 9.52 -7.13
N LEU A 27 -2.36 8.90 -8.08
CA LEU A 27 -2.75 7.50 -8.01
C LEU A 27 -1.66 6.60 -8.60
N ILE A 28 -1.65 5.35 -8.17
CA ILE A 28 -0.96 4.26 -8.87
C ILE A 28 -1.94 3.52 -9.79
N SER A 29 -1.45 2.84 -10.82
CA SER A 29 -2.28 2.04 -11.73
C SER A 29 -1.55 0.77 -12.18
N LEU A 30 -2.31 -0.26 -12.56
CA LEU A 30 -1.76 -1.49 -13.13
C LEU A 30 -1.24 -1.24 -14.55
N GLU A 31 -0.09 -1.82 -14.87
CA GLU A 31 0.48 -1.79 -16.21
C GLU A 31 -0.22 -2.82 -17.11
N ASP A 32 -0.74 -2.40 -18.28
CA ASP A 32 -1.32 -3.31 -19.26
C ASP A 32 -0.25 -4.19 -19.93
N ALA A 33 -0.58 -5.46 -20.15
CA ALA A 33 0.35 -6.48 -20.65
C ALA A 33 0.83 -6.26 -22.11
N ALA A 34 0.29 -5.29 -22.84
CA ALA A 34 0.41 -5.19 -24.30
C ALA A 34 1.56 -4.31 -24.86
N VAL A 35 2.54 -3.84 -24.07
CA VAL A 35 3.48 -2.80 -24.56
C VAL A 35 4.97 -3.21 -24.49
N PHE A 36 5.49 -3.51 -25.71
CA PHE A 36 6.84 -3.79 -26.27
C PHE A 36 8.14 -3.52 -25.46
N THR A 37 9.19 -4.28 -25.80
CA THR A 37 10.09 -4.92 -24.84
C THR A 37 11.52 -4.35 -24.71
N ASP A 38 12.05 -3.52 -25.63
CA ASP A 38 13.50 -3.21 -25.64
C ASP A 38 13.89 -1.79 -25.20
N LEU A 39 13.20 -0.74 -25.66
CA LEU A 39 13.41 0.63 -25.14
C LEU A 39 12.96 0.79 -23.68
N LYS A 40 12.10 -0.13 -23.22
CA LYS A 40 11.50 -0.12 -21.91
C LYS A 40 12.51 -0.48 -20.82
N ARG A 41 13.56 -1.27 -21.08
CA ARG A 41 14.46 -1.78 -20.02
C ARG A 41 15.16 -0.69 -19.22
N TRP A 42 15.51 0.42 -19.88
CA TRP A 42 16.15 1.58 -19.26
C TRP A 42 15.13 2.47 -18.53
N LEU A 43 13.98 2.76 -19.15
CA LEU A 43 12.83 3.42 -18.53
C LEU A 43 12.19 2.61 -17.37
N LEU A 44 12.31 1.29 -17.39
CA LEU A 44 11.81 0.34 -16.38
C LEU A 44 12.69 0.32 -15.12
N ALA A 45 13.98 0.64 -15.22
CA ALA A 45 14.81 0.78 -14.03
C ALA A 45 14.32 1.98 -13.20
N ASP A 46 14.21 3.15 -13.82
CA ASP A 46 13.65 4.36 -13.20
C ASP A 46 12.19 4.16 -12.77
N GLY A 47 11.37 3.53 -13.61
CA GLY A 47 9.96 3.27 -13.29
C GLY A 47 9.75 2.38 -12.07
N ARG A 48 10.62 1.37 -11.85
CA ARG A 48 10.53 0.49 -10.67
C ARG A 48 10.94 1.20 -9.39
N HIS A 49 12.02 1.98 -9.41
CA HIS A 49 12.41 2.80 -8.25
C HIS A 49 11.36 3.87 -7.93
N GLN A 50 10.76 4.48 -8.96
CA GLN A 50 9.67 5.43 -8.78
C GLN A 50 8.42 4.78 -8.19
N SER A 51 8.02 3.61 -8.69
CA SER A 51 6.91 2.82 -8.13
C SER A 51 7.20 2.40 -6.69
N MET A 52 8.45 2.06 -6.36
CA MET A 52 8.84 1.71 -5.00
C MET A 52 8.77 2.93 -4.05
N ALA A 53 9.22 4.10 -4.51
CA ALA A 53 9.05 5.35 -3.76
C ALA A 53 7.56 5.70 -3.55
N ASP A 54 6.71 5.44 -4.53
CA ASP A 54 5.26 5.62 -4.40
C ASP A 54 4.65 4.67 -3.37
N ILE A 55 5.03 3.39 -3.40
CA ILE A 55 4.59 2.40 -2.41
C ILE A 55 5.00 2.83 -1.00
N ARG A 56 6.26 3.23 -0.79
CA ARG A 56 6.73 3.75 0.51
C ARG A 56 5.88 4.91 0.99
N ARG A 57 5.65 5.90 0.14
CA ARG A 57 4.82 7.07 0.49
C ARG A 57 3.40 6.66 0.87
N ILE A 58 2.77 5.76 0.11
CA ILE A 58 1.42 5.26 0.41
C ILE A 58 1.38 4.59 1.80
N VAL A 59 2.40 3.81 2.14
CA VAL A 59 2.49 3.13 3.44
C VAL A 59 2.78 4.10 4.57
N ASP A 60 3.64 5.09 4.36
CA ASP A 60 3.94 6.15 5.33
C ASP A 60 2.68 6.98 5.63
N ASP A 61 1.95 7.40 4.59
CA ASP A 61 0.68 8.14 4.72
C ASP A 61 -0.38 7.29 5.46
N ALA A 62 -0.40 5.97 5.21
CA ALA A 62 -1.30 5.04 5.90
C ALA A 62 -0.94 4.88 7.37
N GLU A 63 0.35 4.74 7.70
CA GLU A 63 0.82 4.66 9.09
C GLU A 63 0.45 5.93 9.86
N GLU A 64 0.77 7.10 9.32
CA GLU A 64 0.45 8.39 9.97
C GLU A 64 -1.05 8.49 10.25
N ARG A 65 -1.88 8.07 9.28
CA ARG A 65 -3.33 8.12 9.44
C ARG A 65 -3.85 7.13 10.48
N VAL A 66 -3.30 5.93 10.53
CA VAL A 66 -3.63 4.94 11.55
C VAL A 66 -3.27 5.47 12.92
N LEU A 67 -2.07 6.02 13.11
CA LEU A 67 -1.65 6.61 14.38
C LEU A 67 -2.58 7.75 14.82
N ALA A 68 -2.93 8.66 13.90
CA ALA A 68 -3.86 9.75 14.18
C ALA A 68 -5.28 9.27 14.58
N LEU A 69 -5.77 8.17 14.00
CA LEU A 69 -7.06 7.57 14.37
C LEU A 69 -6.97 6.83 15.70
N LEU A 70 -5.87 6.12 15.95
CA LEU A 70 -5.64 5.43 17.21
C LEU A 70 -5.50 6.40 18.38
N ASP A 71 -4.94 7.59 18.16
CA ASP A 71 -4.83 8.66 19.17
C ASP A 71 -6.06 9.57 19.24
N SER A 72 -7.10 9.27 18.46
CA SER A 72 -8.36 10.01 18.50
C SER A 72 -9.06 9.80 19.84
N ARG A 73 -9.51 10.90 20.46
CA ARG A 73 -10.34 10.85 21.68
C ARG A 73 -11.64 10.06 21.51
N PHE A 74 -12.12 9.94 20.27
CA PHE A 74 -13.39 9.29 19.94
C PHE A 74 -13.26 7.77 19.71
N LEU A 75 -12.05 7.22 19.74
CA LEU A 75 -11.83 5.78 19.49
C LEU A 75 -12.62 4.94 20.51
N GLY A 76 -13.42 3.99 20.02
CA GLY A 76 -14.25 3.12 20.87
C GLY A 76 -15.43 3.82 21.57
N GLU A 77 -15.70 5.09 21.28
CA GLU A 77 -16.90 5.75 21.76
C GLU A 77 -18.14 5.28 20.99
N ALA A 78 -19.27 5.09 21.69
CA ALA A 78 -20.56 4.78 21.07
C ALA A 78 -21.21 5.97 20.34
N SER A 79 -20.52 7.12 20.27
CA SER A 79 -20.95 8.32 19.55
C SER A 79 -20.95 8.09 18.02
N GLU A 80 -21.55 9.00 17.26
CA GLU A 80 -21.49 8.94 15.79
C GLU A 80 -20.06 9.14 15.30
N GLU A 81 -19.33 10.04 15.95
CA GLU A 81 -17.92 10.31 15.72
C GLU A 81 -17.06 9.09 16.02
N GLY A 82 -17.31 8.39 17.13
CA GLY A 82 -16.59 7.17 17.47
C GLY A 82 -16.82 6.04 16.47
N ARG A 83 -18.08 5.78 16.08
CA ARG A 83 -18.40 4.84 14.99
C ARG A 83 -17.70 5.21 13.67
N CYS A 84 -17.58 6.51 13.37
CA CYS A 84 -16.89 6.98 12.18
C CYS A 84 -15.37 6.70 12.24
N VAL A 85 -14.74 6.94 13.39
CA VAL A 85 -13.32 6.64 13.64
C VAL A 85 -13.07 5.14 13.51
N ASP A 86 -13.89 4.32 14.16
CA ASP A 86 -13.76 2.86 14.12
C ASP A 86 -13.92 2.34 12.68
N ALA A 87 -14.94 2.80 11.95
CA ALA A 87 -15.15 2.42 10.55
C ALA A 87 -13.96 2.81 9.64
N LYS A 88 -13.38 3.99 9.86
CA LYS A 88 -12.18 4.45 9.12
C LYS A 88 -10.97 3.57 9.43
N LEU A 89 -10.80 3.18 10.70
CA LEU A 89 -9.72 2.31 11.14
C LEU A 89 -9.88 0.90 10.54
N THR A 90 -11.10 0.33 10.56
CA THR A 90 -11.41 -0.95 9.91
C THR A 90 -11.14 -0.91 8.40
N ASN A 91 -11.52 0.18 7.73
CA ASN A 91 -11.27 0.33 6.29
C ASN A 91 -9.76 0.36 5.97
N LEU A 92 -8.97 1.09 6.77
CA LEU A 92 -7.52 1.12 6.62
C LEU A 92 -6.88 -0.23 6.92
N TYR A 93 -7.33 -0.93 7.97
CA TYR A 93 -6.88 -2.28 8.29
C TYR A 93 -7.09 -3.25 7.12
N ASN A 94 -8.31 -3.29 6.57
CA ASN A 94 -8.63 -4.17 5.44
C ASN A 94 -7.82 -3.81 4.19
N ALA A 95 -7.63 -2.52 3.93
CA ALA A 95 -6.88 -2.05 2.77
C ALA A 95 -5.37 -2.36 2.90
N LEU A 96 -4.78 -2.16 4.08
CA LEU A 96 -3.39 -2.50 4.39
C LEU A 96 -3.14 -4.02 4.33
N SER A 97 -4.04 -4.81 4.91
CA SER A 97 -3.96 -6.29 4.85
C SER A 97 -4.06 -6.81 3.41
N GLY A 98 -4.93 -6.23 2.60
CA GLY A 98 -4.99 -6.53 1.17
C GLY A 98 -3.71 -6.14 0.43
N ALA A 99 -3.12 -4.98 0.76
CA ALA A 99 -1.90 -4.50 0.10
C ALA A 99 -0.70 -5.44 0.31
N VAL A 100 -0.63 -6.18 1.42
CA VAL A 100 0.39 -7.23 1.66
C VAL A 100 0.43 -8.24 0.51
N HIS A 101 -0.73 -8.80 0.14
CA HIS A 101 -0.84 -9.77 -0.96
C HIS A 101 -0.40 -9.19 -2.31
N GLY A 102 -0.69 -7.90 -2.52
CA GLY A 102 -0.25 -7.15 -3.69
C GLY A 102 1.28 -7.02 -3.76
N MET A 103 1.92 -6.74 -2.63
CA MET A 103 3.37 -6.63 -2.53
C MET A 103 4.08 -7.97 -2.70
N GLU A 104 3.52 -9.08 -2.21
CA GLU A 104 4.05 -10.42 -2.49
C GLU A 104 4.06 -10.73 -4.00
N SER A 105 2.99 -10.30 -4.69
CA SER A 105 2.89 -10.43 -6.16
C SER A 105 3.93 -9.56 -6.87
N LEU A 106 4.22 -8.35 -6.37
CA LEU A 106 5.30 -7.50 -6.89
C LEU A 106 6.68 -8.09 -6.61
N SER A 107 6.90 -8.65 -5.42
CA SER A 107 8.16 -9.30 -5.04
C SER A 107 8.48 -10.47 -5.99
N THR A 108 7.46 -11.28 -6.32
CA THR A 108 7.57 -12.33 -7.35
C THR A 108 7.91 -11.75 -8.73
N THR A 109 7.31 -10.62 -9.09
CA THR A 109 7.51 -9.94 -10.39
C THR A 109 8.92 -9.36 -10.52
N TYR A 110 9.49 -8.88 -9.41
CA TYR A 110 10.82 -8.29 -9.35
C TYR A 110 11.89 -9.23 -8.81
N ALA A 111 11.63 -10.54 -8.74
CA ALA A 111 12.53 -11.54 -8.15
C ALA A 111 13.97 -11.54 -8.69
N ALA A 112 14.19 -11.03 -9.92
CA ALA A 112 15.53 -10.88 -10.51
C ALA A 112 16.31 -9.67 -9.97
N ASP A 113 15.67 -8.77 -9.23
CA ASP A 113 16.22 -7.54 -8.66
C ASP A 113 16.19 -7.62 -7.13
N LEU A 114 17.25 -8.20 -6.55
CA LEU A 114 17.35 -8.47 -5.12
C LEU A 114 17.20 -7.21 -4.26
N THR A 115 17.63 -6.05 -4.78
CA THR A 115 17.48 -4.77 -4.06
C THR A 115 16.01 -4.40 -3.94
N LEU A 116 15.25 -4.41 -5.03
CA LEU A 116 13.81 -4.09 -4.98
C LEU A 116 13.01 -5.10 -4.15
N VAL A 117 13.38 -6.38 -4.20
CA VAL A 117 12.76 -7.41 -3.35
C VAL A 117 12.99 -7.09 -1.87
N ALA A 118 14.23 -6.82 -1.46
CA ALA A 118 14.53 -6.45 -0.08
C ALA A 118 13.81 -5.16 0.36
N GLU A 119 13.68 -4.18 -0.55
CA GLU A 119 12.93 -2.95 -0.27
C GLU A 119 11.42 -3.22 -0.07
N LEU A 120 10.83 -4.13 -0.86
CA LEU A 120 9.44 -4.57 -0.69
C LEU A 120 9.25 -5.31 0.63
N ASP A 121 10.18 -6.19 1.00
CA ASP A 121 10.14 -6.93 2.26
C ASP A 121 10.14 -5.99 3.47
N ILE A 122 10.98 -4.95 3.45
CA ILE A 122 11.00 -3.92 4.50
C ILE A 122 9.64 -3.22 4.61
N VAL A 123 9.01 -2.90 3.47
CA VAL A 123 7.69 -2.27 3.47
C VAL A 123 6.59 -3.22 3.94
N MET A 124 6.66 -4.51 3.58
CA MET A 124 5.73 -5.52 4.09
C MET A 124 5.81 -5.64 5.62
N VAL A 125 7.01 -5.76 6.17
CA VAL A 125 7.24 -5.78 7.64
C VAL A 125 6.67 -4.52 8.30
N LYS A 126 6.83 -3.36 7.65
CA LYS A 126 6.26 -2.10 8.14
C LYS A 126 4.73 -2.16 8.17
N ILE A 127 4.09 -2.64 7.11
CA ILE A 127 2.62 -2.79 7.08
C ILE A 127 2.15 -3.76 8.16
N GLU A 128 2.83 -4.90 8.35
CA GLU A 128 2.50 -5.86 9.40
C GLU A 128 2.58 -5.24 10.79
N ALA A 129 3.63 -4.46 11.07
CA ALA A 129 3.76 -3.73 12.34
C ALA A 129 2.61 -2.74 12.56
N VAL A 130 2.14 -2.05 11.51
CA VAL A 130 0.98 -1.15 11.59
C VAL A 130 -0.30 -1.95 11.86
N LEU A 131 -0.50 -3.09 11.19
CA LEU A 131 -1.67 -3.95 11.40
C LEU A 131 -1.73 -4.48 12.84
N GLU A 132 -0.58 -4.90 13.41
CA GLU A 132 -0.51 -5.36 14.79
C GLU A 132 -0.86 -4.24 15.79
N ARG A 133 -0.43 -2.99 15.55
CA ARG A 133 -0.84 -1.84 16.39
C ARG A 133 -2.35 -1.64 16.42
N ILE A 134 -3.03 -1.84 15.29
CA ILE A 134 -4.49 -1.73 15.20
C ILE A 134 -5.15 -2.84 16.03
N LYS A 135 -4.67 -4.09 15.92
CA LYS A 135 -5.23 -5.24 16.67
C LYS A 135 -5.09 -5.06 18.19
N VAL A 136 -3.91 -4.63 18.65
CA VAL A 136 -3.61 -4.47 20.09
C VAL A 136 -4.49 -3.39 20.74
N ARG A 137 -4.80 -2.29 20.03
CA ARG A 137 -5.65 -1.21 20.57
C ARG A 137 -7.16 -1.41 20.35
N GLY A 138 -7.55 -2.35 19.47
CA GLY A 138 -8.95 -2.70 19.24
C GLY A 138 -9.48 -3.83 20.14
N SER A 139 -8.63 -4.40 21.00
CA SER A 139 -8.95 -5.43 22.00
C SER A 139 -9.22 -4.79 23.36
#